data_AF-A0A1F4BNJ1-F1
#
_entry.id   AF-A0A1F4BNJ1-F1
#
_cell.length_a   1.000
_cell.length_b   1.000
_cell.length_c   1.000
_cell.angle_alpha   90.00
_cell.angle_beta   90.00
_cell.angle_gamma   90.00
#
_symmetry.space_group_name_H-M   'P 1'
#
loop_
_entity.id
_entity.type
_entity.pdbx_description
1 polymer ?
#
loop_
_entity_poly.entity_id
_entity_poly.type
_entity_poly.pdbx_seq_one_letter_code
_entity_poly.pdbx_strand_id
1 'polypeptide(L)'
;MARLRFIRQAKELGFSLSEIRELLALKVAPGKSCADVRTHAEHKIADVDRRIASLKRVRRALSKLASACSGKGPVSQCPILEALEHE
;
A
#
# COMPACT_ATOMS: atom_id res chain seq x y z
N MET A 1 26.15 -12.51 -1.91
CA MET A 1 24.92 -12.32 -1.11
C MET A 1 24.37 -10.88 -1.03
N ALA A 2 25.17 -9.81 -1.21
CA ALA A 2 24.69 -8.43 -1.01
C ALA A 2 23.53 -8.00 -1.93
N ARG A 3 23.54 -8.42 -3.21
CA ARG A 3 22.49 -8.07 -4.18
C ARG A 3 21.12 -8.67 -3.83
N LEU A 4 21.08 -9.93 -3.38
CA LEU A 4 19.84 -10.59 -2.96
C LEU A 4 19.25 -9.93 -1.70
N ARG A 5 20.09 -9.56 -0.73
CA ARG A 5 19.64 -8.80 0.45
C ARG A 5 19.06 -7.43 0.08
N PHE A 6 19.69 -6.72 -0.87
CA PHE A 6 19.18 -5.45 -1.38
C PHE A 6 17.78 -5.61 -2.00
N ILE A 7 17.62 -6.60 -2.88
CA ILE A 7 16.32 -6.86 -3.54
C ILE A 7 15.26 -7.19 -2.50
N ARG A 8 15.58 -8.03 -1.51
CA ARG A 8 14.65 -8.40 -0.44
C ARG A 8 14.21 -7.18 0.37
N GLN A 9 15.14 -6.35 0.83
CA GLN A 9 14.81 -5.14 1.60
C GLN A 9 13.97 -4.16 0.78
N ALA A 10 14.33 -3.93 -0.48
CA ALA A 10 13.55 -3.04 -1.34
C ALA A 10 12.14 -3.60 -1.61
N LYS A 11 11.98 -4.93 -1.68
CA LYS A 11 10.65 -5.57 -1.75
C LYS A 11 9.83 -5.34 -0.49
N GLU A 12 10.43 -5.48 0.69
CA GLU A 12 9.79 -5.23 1.99
C GLU A 12 9.32 -3.77 2.11
N LEU A 13 10.02 -2.82 1.47
CA LEU A 13 9.64 -1.41 1.39
C LEU A 13 8.58 -1.10 0.30
N GLY A 14 8.11 -2.10 -0.43
CA GLY A 14 7.05 -1.91 -1.43
C GLY A 14 7.54 -1.48 -2.82
N PHE A 15 8.84 -1.56 -3.11
CA PHE A 15 9.34 -1.37 -4.48
C PHE A 15 8.99 -2.55 -5.38
N SER A 16 8.50 -2.23 -6.58
CA SER A 16 8.28 -3.16 -7.68
C SER A 16 9.60 -3.71 -8.22
N LEU A 17 9.55 -4.80 -8.99
CA LEU A 17 10.79 -5.38 -9.55
C LEU A 17 11.46 -4.44 -10.57
N SER A 18 10.67 -3.61 -11.26
CA SER A 18 11.16 -2.56 -12.17
C SER A 18 11.91 -1.47 -11.40
N GLU A 19 11.31 -0.90 -10.35
CA GLU A 19 11.97 0.14 -9.54
C GLU A 19 13.26 -0.39 -8.88
N ILE A 20 13.25 -1.65 -8.41
CA ILE A 20 14.46 -2.26 -7.84
C ILE A 20 15.56 -2.42 -8.89
N ARG A 21 15.20 -2.72 -10.15
CA ARG A 21 16.16 -2.79 -11.25
C ARG A 21 16.77 -1.43 -11.53
N GLU A 22 15.98 -0.36 -11.50
CA GLU A 22 16.45 1.02 -11.66
C GLU A 22 17.40 1.43 -10.52
N LEU A 23 17.03 1.15 -9.27
CA LEU A 23 17.90 1.41 -8.11
C LEU A 23 19.22 0.64 -8.19
N LEU A 24 19.20 -0.62 -8.67
CA LEU A 24 20.42 -1.40 -8.90
C LEU A 24 21.29 -0.80 -10.01
N ALA A 25 20.68 -0.27 -11.08
CA ALA A 25 21.38 0.41 -12.16
C ALA A 25 22.05 1.70 -11.67
N LEU A 26 21.34 2.51 -10.86
CA LEU A 26 21.89 3.72 -10.25
C LEU A 26 23.12 3.44 -9.38
N LYS A 27 23.13 2.30 -8.67
CA LYS A 27 24.25 1.91 -7.80
C LYS A 27 25.58 1.70 -8.54
N VAL A 28 25.54 1.32 -9.82
CA VAL A 28 26.73 0.98 -10.61
C VAL A 28 27.01 1.99 -11.73
N ALA A 29 26.15 3.00 -11.88
CA ALA A 29 26.27 4.00 -12.92
C ALA A 29 27.25 5.12 -12.51
N PRO A 30 28.31 5.38 -13.28
CA PRO A 30 29.20 6.51 -13.02
C PRO A 30 28.45 7.83 -13.17
N GLY A 31 28.69 8.78 -12.26
CA GLY A 31 28.09 10.11 -12.30
C GLY A 31 26.66 10.22 -11.75
N LYS A 32 26.08 9.12 -11.26
CA LYS A 32 24.79 9.15 -10.56
C LYS A 32 24.96 9.57 -9.10
N SER A 33 23.95 10.28 -8.60
CA SER A 33 24.00 10.96 -7.30
C SER A 33 23.00 10.35 -6.32
N CYS A 34 23.18 10.63 -5.04
CA CYS A 34 22.18 10.32 -4.02
C CYS A 34 20.83 11.02 -4.30
N ALA A 35 20.80 12.10 -5.09
CA ALA A 35 19.56 12.78 -5.47
C ALA A 35 18.69 11.94 -6.41
N ASP A 36 19.30 11.16 -7.32
CA ASP A 36 18.56 10.22 -8.17
C ASP A 36 17.87 9.15 -7.30
N VAL A 37 18.60 8.55 -6.35
CA VAL A 37 18.06 7.54 -5.42
C VAL A 37 16.96 8.13 -4.54
N ARG A 38 17.16 9.35 -4.03
CA ARG A 38 16.16 10.08 -3.22
C ARG A 38 14.85 10.26 -3.98
N THR A 39 14.90 10.59 -5.26
CA THR A 39 13.71 10.77 -6.10
C THR A 39 12.85 9.50 -6.14
N HIS A 40 13.46 8.32 -6.29
CA HIS A 40 12.73 7.05 -6.24
C HIS A 40 12.09 6.79 -4.87
N ALA A 41 12.78 7.13 -3.78
CA ALA A 41 12.25 6.98 -2.43
C ALA A 41 11.06 7.93 -2.18
N GLU A 42 11.15 9.20 -2.60
CA GLU A 42 10.07 10.18 -2.49
C GLU A 42 8.85 9.75 -3.32
N HIS A 43 9.06 9.21 -4.53
CA HIS A 43 7.98 8.64 -5.33
C HIS A 43 7.31 7.47 -4.61
N LYS A 44 8.09 6.55 -4.01
CA LYS A 44 7.54 5.42 -3.25
C LYS A 44 6.77 5.87 -2.00
N ILE A 45 7.24 6.89 -1.31
CA ILE A 45 6.52 7.49 -0.17
C ILE A 45 5.16 8.02 -0.63
N ALA A 46 5.12 8.77 -1.74
CA ALA A 46 3.87 9.28 -2.28
C ALA A 46 2.89 8.17 -2.69
N ASP A 47 3.36 7.07 -3.28
CA ASP A 47 2.55 5.87 -3.56
C ASP A 47 1.96 5.27 -2.29
N VAL A 48 2.78 5.09 -1.26
CA VAL A 48 2.38 4.52 0.04
C VAL A 48 1.33 5.42 0.69
N ASP A 49 1.53 6.73 0.71
CA ASP A 49 0.58 7.68 1.29
C ASP A 49 -0.77 7.66 0.57
N ARG A 50 -0.77 7.56 -0.78
CA ARG A 50 -2.01 7.36 -1.55
C ARG A 50 -2.72 6.07 -1.15
N ARG A 51 -1.98 4.96 -1.01
CA ARG A 51 -2.57 3.68 -0.60
C ARG A 51 -3.13 3.75 0.82
N ILE A 52 -2.42 4.37 1.75
CA ILE A 52 -2.88 4.60 3.13
C ILE A 52 -4.16 5.43 3.12
N ALA A 53 -4.23 6.51 2.35
CA ALA A 53 -5.43 7.34 2.26
C ALA A 53 -6.63 6.55 1.75
N SER A 54 -6.45 5.70 0.73
CA SER A 54 -7.48 4.80 0.21
C SER A 54 -7.92 3.77 1.25
N LEU A 55 -6.98 3.07 1.88
CA LEU A 55 -7.28 2.07 2.92
C LEU A 55 -7.98 2.70 4.14
N LYS A 56 -7.62 3.94 4.51
CA LYS A 56 -8.32 4.70 5.55
C LYS A 56 -9.77 5.00 5.17
N ARG A 57 -10.08 5.25 3.90
CA ARG A 57 -11.47 5.43 3.42
C ARG A 57 -12.26 4.13 3.56
N VAL A 58 -11.72 3.03 3.05
CA VAL A 58 -12.34 1.69 3.15
C VAL A 58 -12.57 1.31 4.61
N ARG A 59 -11.56 1.47 5.47
CA ARG A 59 -11.68 1.21 6.91
C ARG A 59 -12.82 2.01 7.53
N ARG A 60 -12.94 3.31 7.22
CA ARG A 60 -14.03 4.14 7.77
C ARG A 60 -15.41 3.64 7.32
N ALA A 61 -15.57 3.26 6.06
CA ALA A 61 -16.82 2.69 5.57
C ALA A 61 -17.17 1.40 6.32
N LEU A 62 -16.23 0.45 6.39
CA LEU A 62 -16.40 -0.80 7.14
C LEU A 62 -16.69 -0.57 8.63
N SER A 63 -16.03 0.39 9.28
CA SER A 63 -16.29 0.73 10.68
C SER A 63 -17.70 1.27 10.90
N LYS A 64 -18.24 2.07 9.98
CA LYS A 64 -19.63 2.55 10.06
C LYS A 64 -20.62 1.38 9.95
N LEU A 65 -20.44 0.52 8.95
CA LEU A 65 -21.28 -0.66 8.76
C LEU A 65 -21.24 -1.58 10.00
N ALA A 66 -20.04 -1.86 10.50
CA ALA A 66 -19.86 -2.66 11.72
C ALA A 66 -20.55 -2.03 12.94
N SER A 67 -20.49 -0.71 13.09
CA SER A 67 -21.14 -0.01 14.21
C SER A 67 -22.67 0.01 14.14
N ALA A 68 -23.23 -0.09 12.92
CA ALA A 68 -24.68 -0.17 12.72
C ALA A 68 -25.24 -1.56 13.04
N CYS A 69 -24.41 -2.60 13.00
CA CYS A 69 -24.82 -3.97 13.31
C CYS A 69 -24.75 -4.24 14.81
N SER A 70 -25.88 -4.63 15.41
CA SER A 70 -25.95 -5.01 16.83
C SER A 70 -25.29 -6.35 17.14
N GLY A 71 -24.98 -7.15 16.11
CA GLY A 71 -24.48 -8.53 16.22
C GLY A 71 -25.52 -9.51 16.76
N LYS A 72 -26.81 -9.14 16.82
CA LYS A 72 -27.90 -9.95 17.36
C LYS A 72 -29.05 -10.02 16.35
N GLY A 73 -29.84 -11.09 16.44
CA GLY A 73 -31.00 -11.32 15.58
C GLY A 73 -30.67 -12.11 14.31
N PRO A 74 -31.66 -12.33 13.44
CA PRO A 74 -31.49 -13.09 12.21
C PRO A 74 -30.67 -12.30 11.18
N VAL A 75 -29.93 -13.02 10.33
CA VAL A 75 -29.09 -12.44 9.27
C VAL A 75 -29.90 -11.62 8.26
N SER A 76 -31.18 -11.94 8.05
CA SER A 76 -32.11 -11.18 7.20
C SER A 76 -32.37 -9.74 7.66
N GLN A 77 -31.96 -9.38 8.88
CA GLN A 77 -32.05 -8.03 9.44
C GLN A 77 -30.66 -7.39 9.64
N CYS A 78 -29.61 -7.95 9.01
CA CYS A 78 -28.24 -7.48 9.17
C CYS A 78 -28.03 -6.17 8.39
N PRO A 79 -27.79 -5.02 9.06
CA PRO A 79 -27.61 -3.74 8.38
C PRO A 79 -26.38 -3.69 7.46
N ILE A 80 -25.40 -4.58 7.69
CA ILE A 80 -24.22 -4.69 6.82
C ILE A 80 -24.61 -5.29 5.46
N LEU A 81 -25.43 -6.34 5.45
CA LEU A 81 -25.85 -7.00 4.21
C LEU A 81 -26.82 -6.09 3.43
N GLU A 82 -27.76 -5.47 4.14
CA GLU A 82 -28.67 -4.47 3.55
C GLU A 82 -27.92 -3.35 2.84
N ALA A 83 -26.84 -2.83 3.45
CA ALA A 83 -26.02 -1.79 2.85
C ALA A 83 -25.19 -2.25 1.62
N LEU A 84 -24.90 -3.55 1.50
CA LEU A 84 -24.16 -4.12 0.37
C LEU A 84 -25.07 -4.54 -0.80
N GLU A 85 -26.36 -4.74 -0.55
CA GLU A 85 -27.36 -5.10 -1.56
C GLU A 85 -27.95 -3.87 -2.27
N HIS A 86 -27.58 -2.65 -1.86
CA HIS A 86 -28.08 -1.37 -2.39
C HIS A 86 -26.98 -0.48 -3.02
N GLU A 87 -25.81 -1.04 -3.33
CA GLU A 87 -24.78 -0.44 -4.20
C GLU A 87 -24.81 -1.03 -5.62
#